data_AF-A3JVY2-F1
#
_entry.id   AF-A3JVY2-F1
#
_cell.length_a   1.000
_cell.length_b   1.000
_cell.length_c   1.000
_cell.angle_alpha   90.00
_cell.angle_beta   90.00
_cell.angle_gamma   90.00
#
_symmetry.space_group_name_H-M   'P 1'
#
loop_
_entity.id
_entity.type
_entity.pdbx_description
1 polymer ?
#
loop_
_entity_poly.entity_id
_entity_poly.type
_entity_poly.pdbx_seq_one_letter_code
_entity_poly.pdbx_strand_id
1 'polypeptide(L)' 'MIKPDCRFCLANELLTDTPLYRLAQFFILGSIDPDRTHQVMIVPYRHIETPFCLNADEWAEIGEALNIAR' A
#
# COMPACT_ATOMS: atom_id res chain seq x y z
N MET A 1 -13.78 -3.00 2.02
CA MET A 1 -14.30 -4.23 1.40
C MET A 1 -13.12 -5.01 0.87
N ILE A 2 -13.10 -6.34 1.03
CA ILE A 2 -12.05 -7.21 0.48
C ILE A 2 -12.41 -7.50 -0.97
N LYS A 3 -11.46 -7.33 -1.90
CA LYS A 3 -11.62 -7.77 -3.30
C LYS A 3 -10.98 -9.15 -3.44
N PRO A 4 -11.73 -10.19 -3.86
CA PRO A 4 -11.15 -11.51 -4.14
C PRO A 4 -9.98 -11.41 -5.12
N ASP A 5 -8.98 -12.26 -4.94
CA ASP A 5 -7.78 -12.37 -5.78
C ASP A 5 -6.90 -11.10 -5.87
N CYS A 6 -7.24 -10.03 -5.13
CA CYS A 6 -6.39 -8.86 -5.03
C CYS A 6 -5.18 -9.19 -4.14
N ARG A 7 -3.97 -9.24 -4.72
CA ARG A 7 -2.72 -9.45 -3.98
C ARG A 7 -2.54 -8.49 -2.81
N PHE A 8 -3.02 -7.26 -2.95
CA PHE A 8 -2.81 -6.18 -1.98
C PHE A 8 -3.82 -6.16 -0.83
N CYS A 9 -4.94 -6.89 -0.96
CA CYS A 9 -5.85 -7.10 0.16
C CYS A 9 -5.22 -8.10 1.13
N LEU A 10 -4.77 -7.63 2.31
CA LEU A 10 -4.07 -8.47 3.29
C LEU A 10 -4.86 -9.72 3.72
N ALA A 11 -6.19 -9.60 3.77
CA ALA A 11 -7.08 -10.72 4.14
C ALA A 11 -7.07 -11.89 3.13
N ASN A 12 -6.54 -11.67 1.91
CA ASN A 12 -6.40 -12.74 0.92
C ASN A 12 -5.13 -13.57 1.11
N GLU A 13 -4.17 -13.12 1.92
CA GLU A 13 -2.90 -13.83 2.17
C GLU A 13 -2.07 -14.10 0.89
N LEU A 14 -2.21 -13.23 -0.12
CA LEU A 14 -1.56 -13.36 -1.42
C LEU A 14 -0.28 -12.51 -1.59
N LEU A 15 0.13 -11.76 -0.56
CA LEU A 15 1.36 -10.96 -0.61
C LEU A 15 2.58 -11.87 -0.72
N THR A 16 3.46 -11.57 -1.68
CA THR A 16 4.72 -12.31 -1.90
C THR A 16 5.89 -11.70 -1.14
N ASP A 17 5.66 -10.56 -0.49
CA ASP A 17 6.64 -9.70 0.15
C ASP A 17 6.11 -9.15 1.48
N THR A 18 7.04 -8.79 2.37
CA THR A 18 6.70 -8.27 3.69
C THR A 18 6.66 -6.74 3.66
N PRO A 19 5.63 -6.10 4.26
CA PRO A 19 5.62 -4.65 4.41
C PRO A 19 6.86 -4.12 5.13
N LEU A 20 7.52 -3.15 4.51
CA LEU A 20 8.67 -2.43 5.05
C LEU A 20 8.25 -1.47 6.16
N TYR A 21 7.04 -0.92 6.02
CA TYR A 21 6.47 0.02 6.99
C TYR A 21 4.94 -0.11 7.06
N ARG A 22 4.37 0.27 8.21
CA ARG A 22 2.93 0.27 8.45
C ARG A 22 2.52 1.57 9.12
N LEU A 23 1.48 2.18 8.57
CA LEU A 23 0.75 3.33 9.11
C LEU A 23 -0.67 2.89 9.47
N ALA A 24 -1.54 3.83 9.87
CA ALA A 24 -2.91 3.50 10.25
C ALA A 24 -3.78 3.17 9.03
N GLN A 25 -3.61 3.89 7.92
CA GLN A 25 -4.38 3.74 6.69
C GLN A 25 -3.61 3.00 5.59
N PHE A 26 -2.27 3.01 5.66
CA PHE A 26 -1.40 2.44 4.64
C PHE A 26 -0.40 1.41 5.17
N PHE A 27 0.09 0.58 4.26
CA PHE A 27 1.34 -0.15 4.40
C PHE A 27 2.23 0.12 3.18
N ILE A 28 3.54 0.00 3.36
CA ILE A 28 4.53 0.28 2.31
C ILE A 28 5.25 -1.02 1.96
N LEU A 29 5.26 -1.34 0.67
CA LEU A 29 5.99 -2.46 0.08
C LEU A 29 7.22 -1.96 -0.66
N GLY A 30 8.28 -2.76 -0.68
CA GLY A 30 9.41 -2.56 -1.58
C GLY A 30 9.13 -3.12 -2.97
N SER A 31 9.94 -2.74 -3.95
CA SER A 31 9.91 -3.37 -5.27
C SER A 31 10.32 -4.83 -5.20
N ILE A 32 9.60 -5.69 -5.91
CA ILE A 32 10.00 -7.08 -6.18
C ILE A 32 10.88 -7.20 -7.44
N ASP A 33 10.99 -6.12 -8.22
CA ASP A 33 11.85 -6.06 -9.40
C ASP A 33 13.30 -5.79 -8.95
N PRO A 34 14.24 -6.73 -9.22
CA PRO A 34 15.63 -6.63 -8.78
C PRO A 34 16.39 -5.44 -9.39
N ASP A 35 15.92 -4.90 -10.52
CA ASP A 35 16.54 -3.73 -11.17
C ASP A 35 15.98 -2.41 -10.60
N ARG A 36 14.99 -2.47 -9.71
CA ARG A 36 14.27 -1.31 -9.15
C ARG A 36 14.22 -1.33 -7.63
N THR A 37 15.31 -1.71 -6.98
CA THR A 37 15.40 -1.90 -5.52
C THR A 37 15.03 -0.67 -4.68
N HIS A 38 15.12 0.53 -5.25
CA HIS A 38 14.78 1.79 -4.56
C HIS A 38 13.31 2.20 -4.70
N GLN A 39 12.51 1.49 -5.50
CA GLN A 39 11.09 1.81 -5.65
C GLN A 39 10.27 1.20 -4.50
N VAL A 40 9.26 1.94 -4.07
CA VAL A 40 8.31 1.51 -3.06
C VAL A 40 6.89 1.76 -3.54
N MET A 41 5.94 1.06 -2.91
CA MET A 41 4.52 1.20 -3.18
C MET A 41 3.79 1.52 -1.88
N ILE A 42 3.03 2.61 -1.87
CA ILE A 42 2.12 2.95 -0.77
C ILE A 42 0.77 2.32 -1.10
N VAL A 43 0.29 1.45 -0.21
CA VAL A 43 -0.91 0.64 -0.44
C VAL A 43 -1.91 0.86 0.70
N PRO A 44 -3.14 1.30 0.44
CA PRO A 44 -4.16 1.43 1.48
C PRO A 44 -4.65 0.05 1.93
N TYR A 45 -4.99 -0.09 3.21
CA TYR A 45 -5.59 -1.34 3.70
C TYR A 45 -6.95 -1.61 3.07
N ARG A 46 -7.71 -0.54 2.79
CA ARG A 46 -9.00 -0.65 2.12
C ARG A 46 -8.79 -0.77 0.62
N HIS A 47 -9.40 -1.79 0.03
CA HIS A 47 -9.40 -1.92 -1.43
C HIS A 47 -10.05 -0.70 -2.10
N ILE A 48 -9.33 -0.13 -3.06
CA ILE A 48 -9.80 0.92 -3.97
C ILE A 48 -9.35 0.62 -5.40
N GLU A 49 -10.17 0.99 -6.39
CA GLU A 49 -9.81 0.80 -7.80
C GLU A 49 -8.86 1.88 -8.31
N THR A 50 -8.94 3.09 -7.76
CA THR A 50 -8.09 4.22 -8.17
C THR A 50 -7.68 5.06 -6.96
N PRO A 51 -6.56 5.80 -7.03
CA PRO A 51 -6.14 6.72 -5.96
C PRO A 51 -7.16 7.81 -5.65
N PHE A 52 -8.06 8.13 -6.58
CA PHE A 52 -9.11 9.13 -6.37
C PHE A 52 -10.25 8.64 -5.47
N CYS A 53 -10.25 7.35 -5.13
CA CYS A 53 -11.22 6.76 -4.21
C CYS A 53 -10.75 6.78 -2.75
N LEU A 54 -9.62 7.42 -2.43
CA LEU A 54 -9.19 7.61 -1.04
C LEU A 54 -10.23 8.43 -0.26
N ASN A 55 -10.50 8.04 0.98
CA ASN A 55 -11.38 8.75 1.90
C ASN A 55 -10.61 9.85 2.64
N ALA A 56 -11.30 10.60 3.52
CA ALA A 56 -10.70 11.73 4.23
C ALA A 56 -9.52 11.34 5.14
N ASP A 57 -9.61 10.22 5.86
CA ASP A 57 -8.57 9.75 6.78
C ASP A 57 -7.32 9.28 6.01
N GLU A 58 -7.55 8.55 4.92
CA GLU A 58 -6.49 8.10 4.01
C GLU A 58 -5.79 9.31 3.33
N TRP A 59 -6.56 10.32 2.90
CA TRP A 59 -6.00 11.57 2.37
C TRP A 59 -5.22 12.37 3.41
N ALA A 60 -5.64 12.35 4.68
CA ALA A 60 -4.92 13.05 5.74
C ALA A 60 -3.56 12.40 6.04
N GLU A 61 -3.43 11.08 5.92
CA GLU A 61 -2.20 10.34 6.22
C GLU A 61 -1.24 10.21 5.00
N ILE A 62 -1.72 10.44 3.77
CA ILE A 62 -0.90 10.22 2.55
C ILE A 62 0.42 11.01 2.55
N GLY A 63 0.45 12.20 3.15
CA GLY A 63 1.66 13.03 3.23
C GLY A 63 2.78 12.38 4.05
N GLU A 64 2.42 11.70 5.14
CA GLU A 64 3.36 10.94 5.96
C GLU A 64 3.87 9.71 5.19
N ALA A 65 2.98 8.98 4.53
CA ALA A 65 3.35 7.85 3.70
C ALA A 65 4.34 8.25 2.58
N LEU A 66 4.09 9.39 1.92
CA LEU A 66 4.99 9.94 0.90
C LEU A 66 6.35 10.37 1.47
N ASN A 67 6.38 10.91 2.68
CA ASN A 67 7.63 11.30 3.32
C ASN A 67 8.49 10.09 3.71
N ILE A 68 7.86 8.97 4.09
CA ILE A 68 8.56 7.69 4.35
C ILE A 68 9.05 7.06 3.05
N ALA A 69 8.28 7.21 1.97
CA ALA A 69 8.59 6.64 0.65
C ALA A 69 9.68 7.40 -0.14
N ARG A 70 10.21 8.50 0.41
CA ARG A 70 11.23 9.33 -0.22
C ARG A 70 12.64 8.79 0.01
#